data_AF-A0A949PHT9-F1
#
_entry.id   AF-A0A949PHT9-F1
#
_cell.length_a   1.000
_cell.length_b   1.000
_cell.length_c   1.000
_cell.angle_alpha   90.00
_cell.angle_beta   90.00
_cell.angle_gamma   90.00
#
_symmetry.space_group_name_H-M   'P 1'
#
loop_
_entity.id
_entity.type
_entity.pdbx_description
1 polymer ?
#
loop_
_entity_poly.entity_id
_entity_poly.type
_entity_poly.pdbx_seq_one_letter_code
_entity_poly.pdbx_strand_id
1 'polypeptide(L)'
;MKDNKPPQAQSLVDAFMLEEVSFIDVKTSQNIDLKTLIEGVTQFDEFFVWQDDKIIKVFDRACDHSGGKLISRGNAIQCPLHGWALDPQTGKYKNVDCTKLPLAEFDRAAATDTLTFESSERRRCLKNFSSDKAVEITFLNHACLIISSGDFKIATDPWILGPAFCNGWWLAQPSPEDSFEQLNACDLIYISHNHPDHLHPESLSHIRKDMPILTANFQSGSTARYMQSLGFENILTADFDKSLVLPNNEISLSILKSGDFRDDSGLLIEIGTFSALLSVDSNYIDFWRLPSDITLLCSSFAGGASSFPLSFDNYTEDEKKRILGRNRNAIKATNALVLDRTTPSYFMPYAGFFTEDAERDSYIKTNNKKNAVRDYEPLATSRGVSLIDVQEKDQFEFLGAQLKQATKKAQAFLADKSTGSYIKEAKATYSAGTDHEISCYFEKSGFQGDLLVLISLCDDGFKTTRKQFSVDFRETNN
;
A
#
# COMPACT_ATOMS: atom_id res chain seq x y z
N MET A 1 -31.39 -29.56 -16.22
CA MET A 1 -32.28 -28.76 -15.36
C MET A 1 -31.91 -27.31 -15.61
N LYS A 2 -32.88 -26.46 -15.92
CA LYS A 2 -32.66 -25.09 -16.33
C LYS A 2 -32.03 -24.27 -15.20
N ASP A 3 -31.00 -23.52 -15.55
CA ASP A 3 -30.34 -22.51 -14.73
C ASP A 3 -31.36 -21.52 -14.15
N ASN A 4 -31.47 -21.51 -12.83
CA ASN A 4 -32.00 -20.40 -12.06
C ASN A 4 -30.81 -19.80 -11.30
N LYS A 5 -30.00 -18.98 -11.98
CA LYS A 5 -29.09 -18.04 -11.30
C LYS A 5 -29.81 -16.70 -11.14
N PRO A 6 -29.82 -16.07 -9.95
CA PRO A 6 -30.48 -14.79 -9.75
C PRO A 6 -29.77 -13.67 -10.54
N PRO A 7 -30.48 -12.65 -11.05
CA PRO A 7 -29.90 -11.54 -11.83
C PRO A 7 -29.19 -10.47 -10.98
N GLN A 8 -28.76 -10.76 -9.76
CA GLN A 8 -28.51 -9.72 -8.73
C GLN A 8 -27.19 -8.94 -8.90
N ALA A 9 -26.09 -9.56 -9.35
CA ALA A 9 -24.76 -8.93 -9.26
C ALA A 9 -24.57 -7.70 -10.19
N GLN A 10 -25.08 -7.75 -11.43
CA GLN A 10 -24.99 -6.61 -12.35
C GLN A 10 -25.79 -5.39 -11.84
N SER A 11 -26.91 -5.65 -11.16
CA SER A 11 -27.85 -4.61 -10.73
C SER A 11 -27.32 -3.68 -9.65
N LEU A 12 -26.39 -4.14 -8.80
CA LEU A 12 -25.77 -3.31 -7.76
C LEU A 12 -24.64 -2.46 -8.34
N VAL A 13 -23.83 -3.01 -9.26
CA VAL A 13 -22.77 -2.26 -9.94
C VAL A 13 -23.36 -1.09 -10.73
N ASP A 14 -24.45 -1.35 -11.45
CA ASP A 14 -25.17 -0.33 -12.21
C ASP A 14 -25.84 0.74 -11.32
N ALA A 15 -25.98 0.48 -10.01
CA ALA A 15 -26.57 1.42 -9.06
C ALA A 15 -25.57 2.48 -8.54
N PHE A 16 -24.26 2.26 -8.68
CA PHE A 16 -23.26 3.23 -8.23
C PHE A 16 -23.28 4.50 -9.10
N MET A 17 -23.42 5.64 -8.46
CA MET A 17 -23.19 6.93 -9.09
C MET A 17 -21.72 7.34 -8.96
N LEU A 18 -21.15 7.87 -10.03
CA LEU A 18 -19.80 8.40 -10.00
C LEU A 18 -19.85 9.88 -9.58
N GLU A 19 -19.13 10.23 -8.52
CA GLU A 19 -19.04 11.60 -8.03
C GLU A 19 -17.59 12.06 -7.93
N GLU A 20 -17.32 13.34 -8.19
CA GLU A 20 -16.03 13.94 -7.92
C GLU A 20 -15.77 14.02 -6.41
N VAL A 21 -14.52 13.86 -6.03
CA VAL A 21 -14.10 13.98 -4.63
C VAL A 21 -13.95 15.45 -4.27
N SER A 22 -14.53 15.82 -3.14
CA SER A 22 -14.36 17.16 -2.56
C SER A 22 -13.04 17.25 -1.79
N PHE A 23 -12.33 18.36 -1.97
CA PHE A 23 -11.12 18.70 -1.22
C PHE A 23 -11.26 20.08 -0.58
N ILE A 24 -10.59 20.26 0.55
CA ILE A 24 -10.38 21.56 1.19
C ILE A 24 -8.89 21.83 1.32
N ASP A 25 -8.53 23.11 1.31
CA ASP A 25 -7.18 23.55 1.62
C ASP A 25 -7.14 24.05 3.06
N VAL A 26 -6.45 23.32 3.93
CA VAL A 26 -6.27 23.67 5.33
C VAL A 26 -5.03 24.52 5.47
N LYS A 27 -5.25 25.81 5.76
CA LYS A 27 -4.20 26.78 6.00
C LYS A 27 -3.74 26.71 7.45
N THR A 28 -2.44 26.52 7.66
CA THR A 28 -1.83 26.47 8.99
C THR A 28 -0.73 27.52 9.07
N SER A 29 -0.77 28.33 10.11
CA SER A 29 0.31 29.27 10.42
C SER A 29 1.51 28.50 10.97
N GLN A 30 2.66 28.71 10.35
CA GLN A 30 3.93 28.08 10.68
C GLN A 30 4.90 29.16 11.15
N ASN A 31 5.71 28.82 12.15
CA ASN A 31 6.73 29.71 12.69
C ASN A 31 8.11 29.09 12.53
N ILE A 32 9.07 29.88 12.07
CA ILE A 32 10.48 29.49 11.94
C ILE A 32 11.29 30.41 12.85
N ASP A 33 12.04 29.84 13.79
CA ASP A 33 13.07 30.56 14.52
C ASP A 33 14.28 30.78 13.59
N LEU A 34 14.62 32.03 13.30
CA LEU A 34 15.72 32.38 12.41
C LEU A 34 17.07 31.83 12.85
N LYS A 35 17.26 31.58 14.15
CA LYS A 35 18.50 31.02 14.70
C LYS A 35 18.72 29.58 14.27
N THR A 36 17.67 28.90 13.81
CA THR A 36 17.75 27.53 13.27
C THR A 36 18.16 27.49 11.81
N LEU A 37 18.14 28.63 11.11
CA LEU A 37 18.42 28.71 9.69
C LEU A 37 19.93 28.83 9.43
N ILE A 38 20.41 28.08 8.45
CA ILE A 38 21.80 28.17 7.94
C ILE A 38 21.80 28.82 6.56
N GLU A 39 22.92 29.40 6.15
CA GLU A 39 23.06 29.88 4.77
C GLU A 39 22.90 28.72 3.79
N GLY A 40 22.10 28.90 2.73
CA GLY A 40 21.66 27.82 1.86
C GLY A 40 20.37 27.17 2.37
N VAL A 41 20.31 25.83 2.40
CA VAL A 41 19.06 25.09 2.66
C VAL A 41 19.01 24.51 4.07
N THR A 42 18.00 24.91 4.85
CA THR A 42 17.57 24.23 6.07
C THR A 42 16.34 23.38 5.78
N GLN A 43 16.38 22.07 6.09
CA GLN A 43 15.25 21.17 5.89
C GLN A 43 14.45 20.96 7.18
N PHE A 44 13.13 21.11 7.08
CA PHE A 44 12.15 20.73 8.09
C PHE A 44 11.32 19.53 7.59
N ASP A 45 10.41 19.01 8.41
CA ASP A 45 9.65 17.80 8.06
C ASP A 45 8.72 17.98 6.85
N GLU A 46 8.06 19.13 6.76
CA GLU A 46 7.05 19.43 5.73
C GLU A 46 7.51 20.44 4.68
N PHE A 47 8.56 21.23 4.98
CA PHE A 47 9.07 22.29 4.11
C PHE A 47 10.60 22.37 4.19
N PHE A 48 11.22 23.10 3.28
CA PHE A 48 12.60 23.58 3.43
C PHE A 48 12.62 25.09 3.30
N VAL A 49 13.61 25.68 3.95
CA VAL A 49 13.88 27.11 3.92
C VAL A 49 15.21 27.29 3.23
N TRP A 50 15.23 28.09 2.17
CA TRP A 50 16.46 28.54 1.54
C TRP A 50 16.72 29.99 1.91
N GLN A 51 17.93 30.34 2.33
CA GLN A 51 18.31 31.74 2.57
C GLN A 51 19.69 32.09 2.02
N ASP A 52 19.83 33.35 1.61
CA ASP A 52 21.10 34.02 1.35
C ASP A 52 21.21 35.32 2.18
N ASP A 53 22.13 36.21 1.80
CA ASP A 53 22.34 37.49 2.47
C ASP A 53 21.17 38.48 2.31
N LYS A 54 20.24 38.23 1.39
CA LYS A 54 19.16 39.16 1.01
C LYS A 54 17.77 38.61 1.18
N ILE A 55 17.57 37.32 0.95
CA ILE A 55 16.24 36.71 0.85
C ILE A 55 16.17 35.41 1.65
N ILE A 56 14.97 35.14 2.16
CA ILE A 56 14.58 33.85 2.73
C ILE A 56 13.36 33.36 1.95
N LYS A 57 13.42 32.15 1.38
CA LYS A 57 12.31 31.49 0.69
C LYS A 57 11.91 30.21 1.39
N VAL A 58 10.62 29.98 1.52
CA VAL A 58 10.06 28.76 2.11
C VAL A 58 9.36 27.97 1.01
N PHE A 59 9.59 26.66 0.92
CA PHE A 59 8.96 25.79 -0.07
C PHE A 59 8.46 24.52 0.61
N ASP A 60 7.32 24.00 0.18
CA ASP A 60 6.89 22.65 0.59
C ASP A 60 7.85 21.57 0.04
N ARG A 61 7.74 20.36 0.61
CA ARG A 61 8.55 19.21 0.20
C ARG A 61 7.91 18.32 -0.86
N ALA A 62 6.75 18.66 -1.41
CA ALA A 62 6.16 17.91 -2.51
C ALA A 62 6.85 18.29 -3.83
N CYS A 63 7.29 17.31 -4.60
CA CYS A 63 7.82 17.56 -5.94
C CYS A 63 6.66 17.87 -6.91
N ASP A 64 6.76 18.95 -7.68
CA ASP A 64 5.69 19.37 -8.61
C ASP A 64 5.51 18.43 -9.81
N HIS A 65 6.38 17.43 -9.98
CA HIS A 65 6.17 16.36 -10.95
C HIS A 65 4.92 15.55 -10.62
N SER A 66 4.87 14.97 -9.41
CA SER A 66 3.81 14.05 -9.02
C SER A 66 3.61 13.92 -7.50
N GLY A 67 4.25 14.78 -6.70
CA GLY A 67 4.11 14.80 -5.24
C GLY A 67 5.25 14.13 -4.46
N GLY A 68 6.19 13.43 -5.13
CA GLY A 68 7.29 12.75 -4.46
C GLY A 68 8.07 13.65 -3.47
N LYS A 69 8.35 13.16 -2.26
CA LYS A 69 8.96 13.98 -1.20
C LYS A 69 10.40 14.39 -1.55
N LEU A 70 10.62 15.68 -1.75
CA LEU A 70 11.93 16.30 -1.95
C LEU A 70 12.79 16.13 -0.69
N ILE A 71 14.07 15.82 -0.92
CA ILE A 71 15.07 15.64 0.12
C ILE A 71 16.25 16.56 -0.18
N SER A 72 16.76 17.24 0.85
CA SER A 72 18.01 17.98 0.76
C SER A 72 19.20 17.13 1.24
N ARG A 73 20.33 17.27 0.54
CA ARG A 73 21.65 16.81 1.00
C ARG A 73 22.62 17.99 0.87
N GLY A 74 22.84 18.69 1.97
CA GLY A 74 23.43 20.03 1.93
C GLY A 74 22.50 20.98 1.17
N ASN A 75 23.05 21.71 0.20
CA ASN A 75 22.26 22.68 -0.61
C ASN A 75 21.61 22.08 -1.85
N ALA A 76 21.80 20.78 -2.12
CA ALA A 76 21.14 20.09 -3.22
C ALA A 76 19.77 19.58 -2.78
N ILE A 77 18.69 20.01 -3.42
CA ILE A 77 17.33 19.50 -3.21
C ILE A 77 16.96 18.64 -4.42
N GLN A 78 16.61 17.38 -4.17
CA GLN A 78 16.28 16.45 -5.23
C GLN A 78 15.09 15.57 -4.85
N CYS A 79 14.25 15.27 -5.84
CA CYS A 79 13.28 14.20 -5.75
C CYS A 79 14.01 12.86 -5.91
N PRO A 80 14.05 11.98 -4.90
CA PRO A 80 14.73 10.69 -5.01
C PRO A 80 14.03 9.75 -6.01
N LEU A 81 12.75 10.01 -6.33
CA LEU A 81 11.95 9.17 -7.23
C LEU A 81 12.26 9.45 -8.71
N HIS A 82 12.39 10.72 -9.09
CA HIS A 82 12.50 11.12 -10.51
C HIS A 82 13.81 11.84 -10.82
N GLY A 83 14.65 12.05 -9.81
CA GLY A 83 15.89 12.81 -9.94
C GLY A 83 15.70 14.30 -10.20
N TRP A 84 14.46 14.83 -10.18
CA TRP A 84 14.17 16.26 -10.34
C TRP A 84 14.90 17.07 -9.29
N ALA A 85 15.81 17.95 -9.74
CA ALA A 85 16.68 18.73 -8.88
C ALA A 85 16.16 20.16 -8.82
N LEU A 86 15.68 20.60 -7.66
CA LEU A 86 15.21 21.96 -7.47
C LEU A 86 16.40 22.89 -7.21
N ASP A 87 16.44 24.01 -7.92
CA ASP A 87 17.24 25.16 -7.56
C ASP A 87 16.41 26.10 -6.67
N PRO A 88 16.63 26.12 -5.35
CA PRO A 88 15.79 26.91 -4.44
C PRO A 88 15.98 28.42 -4.59
N GLN A 89 17.11 28.88 -5.16
CA GLN A 89 17.35 30.30 -5.40
C GLN A 89 16.38 30.84 -6.45
N THR A 90 16.23 30.12 -7.57
CA THR A 90 15.36 30.51 -8.69
C THR A 90 13.95 29.93 -8.61
N GLY A 91 13.75 28.88 -7.79
CA GLY A 91 12.53 28.07 -7.77
C GLY A 91 12.43 27.10 -8.96
N LYS A 92 13.38 27.10 -9.90
CA LYS A 92 13.32 26.25 -11.11
C LYS A 92 13.86 24.86 -10.84
N TYR A 93 13.27 23.87 -11.49
CA TYR A 93 13.92 22.57 -11.59
C TYR A 93 15.03 22.60 -12.65
N LYS A 94 16.21 22.07 -12.33
CA LYS A 94 17.41 22.16 -13.17
C LYS A 94 17.35 21.27 -14.41
N ASN A 95 16.56 20.20 -14.34
CA ASN A 95 16.51 19.14 -15.34
C ASN A 95 15.15 19.01 -16.02
N VAL A 96 14.23 19.95 -15.79
CA VAL A 96 12.92 20.03 -16.45
C VAL A 96 12.41 21.47 -16.43
N ASP A 97 11.63 21.85 -17.43
CA ASP A 97 11.03 23.19 -17.52
C ASP A 97 9.78 23.29 -16.63
N CYS A 98 10.02 23.40 -15.33
CA CYS A 98 9.00 23.56 -14.31
C CYS A 98 9.54 24.48 -13.20
N THR A 99 8.67 25.29 -12.60
CA THR A 99 9.03 26.22 -11.52
C THR A 99 8.16 25.97 -10.30
N LYS A 100 8.80 25.66 -9.17
CA LYS A 100 8.17 25.59 -7.86
C LYS A 100 8.05 26.97 -7.27
N LEU A 101 6.84 27.34 -6.88
CA LEU A 101 6.58 28.62 -6.20
C LEU A 101 6.86 28.49 -4.70
N PRO A 102 7.52 29.47 -4.07
CA PRO A 102 7.68 29.48 -2.63
C PRO A 102 6.31 29.71 -1.94
N LEU A 103 6.12 29.07 -0.80
CA LEU A 103 5.00 29.32 0.13
C LEU A 103 5.09 30.74 0.71
N ALA A 104 6.31 31.22 0.94
CA ALA A 104 6.59 32.57 1.42
C ALA A 104 8.00 33.03 1.04
N GLU A 105 8.16 34.34 0.92
CA GLU A 105 9.43 35.01 0.68
C GLU A 105 9.57 36.21 1.62
N PHE A 106 10.75 36.36 2.23
CA PHE A 106 11.06 37.41 3.19
C PHE A 106 12.36 38.10 2.81
N ASP A 107 12.45 39.41 3.06
CA ASP A 107 13.71 40.14 3.03
C ASP A 107 14.53 39.82 4.29
N ARG A 108 15.76 39.37 4.10
CA ARG A 108 16.66 38.97 5.19
C ARG A 108 17.01 40.13 6.11
N ALA A 109 17.07 41.35 5.59
CA ALA A 109 17.37 42.56 6.37
C ALA A 109 16.18 43.03 7.22
N ALA A 110 14.95 42.72 6.79
CA ALA A 110 13.73 43.06 7.51
C ALA A 110 13.21 41.94 8.44
N ALA A 111 13.84 40.76 8.40
CA ALA A 111 13.42 39.57 9.12
C ALA A 111 13.61 39.69 10.65
N THR A 112 12.54 39.47 11.42
CA THR A 112 12.54 39.39 12.90
C THR A 112 12.93 38.00 13.39
N ASP A 113 13.39 37.83 14.64
CA ASP A 113 13.80 36.53 15.25
C ASP A 113 12.89 35.33 14.92
N THR A 114 11.59 35.56 14.68
CA THR A 114 10.66 34.55 14.17
C THR A 114 10.06 35.00 12.84
N LEU A 115 10.06 34.09 11.86
CA LEU A 115 9.32 34.24 10.60
C LEU A 115 8.01 33.48 10.69
N THR A 116 6.93 34.10 10.27
CA THR A 116 5.61 33.46 10.20
C THR A 116 5.17 33.37 8.75
N PHE A 117 4.77 32.18 8.31
CA PHE A 117 4.20 31.95 7.00
C PHE A 117 2.98 31.04 7.07
N GLU A 118 2.20 30.98 6.00
CA GLU A 118 1.06 30.09 5.90
C GLU A 118 1.42 28.90 5.00
N SER A 119 1.30 27.68 5.53
CA SER A 119 1.32 26.46 4.72
C SER A 119 -0.11 26.05 4.38
N SER A 120 -0.33 25.53 3.18
CA SER A 120 -1.62 24.98 2.77
C SER A 120 -1.50 23.47 2.58
N GLU A 121 -2.32 22.69 3.29
CA GLU A 121 -2.43 21.25 3.10
C GLU A 121 -3.78 20.92 2.47
N ARG A 122 -3.76 20.30 1.28
CA ARG A 122 -4.97 19.84 0.62
C ARG A 122 -5.45 18.55 1.28
N ARG A 123 -6.70 18.52 1.75
CA ARG A 123 -7.32 17.36 2.41
C ARG A 123 -8.60 16.93 1.71
N ARG A 124 -8.77 15.62 1.57
CA ARG A 124 -10.01 15.00 1.11
C ARG A 124 -11.10 15.19 2.15
N CYS A 125 -12.31 15.53 1.70
CA CYS A 125 -13.48 15.58 2.55
C CYS A 125 -14.19 14.24 2.56
N LEU A 126 -14.70 13.83 3.73
CA LEU A 126 -15.70 12.79 3.83
C LEU A 126 -17.03 13.28 3.23
N LYS A 127 -17.90 12.35 2.81
CA LYS A 127 -19.25 12.60 2.29
C LYS A 127 -20.20 13.15 3.35
N ASN A 128 -19.85 13.06 4.65
CA ASN A 128 -20.64 13.55 5.78
C ASN A 128 -22.07 12.97 5.81
N PHE A 129 -22.20 11.68 5.53
CA PHE A 129 -23.47 10.99 5.74
C PHE A 129 -23.87 11.03 7.23
N SER A 130 -25.17 10.96 7.49
CA SER A 130 -25.73 11.28 8.81
C SER A 130 -26.25 10.08 9.60
N SER A 131 -26.47 8.93 8.94
CA SER A 131 -27.10 7.79 9.62
C SER A 131 -26.08 6.93 10.36
N ASP A 132 -26.40 6.54 11.60
CA ASP A 132 -25.65 5.51 12.31
C ASP A 132 -26.04 4.13 11.79
N LYS A 133 -25.34 3.65 10.76
CA LYS A 133 -25.55 2.33 10.16
C LYS A 133 -24.85 1.24 10.98
N ALA A 134 -25.43 0.05 11.01
CA ALA A 134 -24.74 -1.14 11.52
C ALA A 134 -23.71 -1.61 10.49
N VAL A 135 -22.47 -1.81 10.91
CA VAL A 135 -21.37 -2.28 10.06
C VAL A 135 -20.70 -3.47 10.73
N GLU A 136 -20.60 -4.59 10.04
CA GLU A 136 -19.85 -5.76 10.49
C GLU A 136 -18.58 -5.91 9.66
N ILE A 137 -17.44 -6.09 10.33
CA ILE A 137 -16.14 -6.37 9.71
C ILE A 137 -15.68 -7.75 10.18
N THR A 138 -15.45 -8.65 9.24
CA THR A 138 -14.87 -9.97 9.48
C THR A 138 -13.47 -10.04 8.87
N PHE A 139 -12.47 -10.40 9.67
CA PHE A 139 -11.12 -10.70 9.21
C PHE A 139 -11.00 -12.18 8.82
N LEU A 140 -10.66 -12.44 7.56
CA LEU A 140 -10.45 -13.82 7.08
C LEU A 140 -8.98 -14.22 7.16
N ASN A 141 -8.09 -13.41 6.57
CA ASN A 141 -6.64 -13.61 6.63
C ASN A 141 -5.91 -12.41 6.03
N HIS A 142 -4.62 -12.21 6.33
CA HIS A 142 -3.77 -11.18 5.71
C HIS A 142 -4.47 -9.83 5.43
N ALA A 143 -4.72 -9.46 4.17
CA ALA A 143 -5.42 -8.23 3.78
C ALA A 143 -6.90 -8.46 3.42
N CYS A 144 -7.42 -9.66 3.71
CA CYS A 144 -8.76 -10.10 3.39
C CYS A 144 -9.75 -9.80 4.53
N LEU A 145 -10.51 -8.74 4.33
CA LEU A 145 -11.65 -8.36 5.16
C LEU A 145 -12.94 -8.58 4.38
N ILE A 146 -14.03 -8.87 5.10
CA ILE A 146 -15.39 -8.70 4.63
C ILE A 146 -16.03 -7.59 5.44
N ILE A 147 -16.56 -6.57 4.77
CA ILE A 147 -17.26 -5.44 5.38
C ILE A 147 -18.70 -5.45 4.88
N SER A 148 -19.67 -5.44 5.79
CA SER A 148 -21.08 -5.50 5.43
C SER A 148 -21.95 -4.52 6.21
N SER A 149 -23.00 -4.03 5.54
CA SER A 149 -24.02 -3.18 6.14
C SER A 149 -25.35 -3.34 5.42
N GLY A 150 -26.38 -3.80 6.14
CA GLY A 150 -27.66 -4.17 5.53
C GLY A 150 -27.46 -5.24 4.45
N ASP A 151 -27.95 -4.98 3.24
CA ASP A 151 -27.85 -5.89 2.10
C ASP A 151 -26.55 -5.70 1.28
N PHE A 152 -25.64 -4.82 1.69
CA PHE A 152 -24.37 -4.58 1.00
C PHE A 152 -23.22 -5.31 1.70
N LYS A 153 -22.40 -6.04 0.93
CA LYS A 153 -21.20 -6.74 1.40
C LYS A 153 -20.05 -6.63 0.39
N ILE A 154 -18.91 -6.13 0.85
CA ILE A 154 -17.67 -6.02 0.08
C ILE A 154 -16.57 -6.84 0.74
N ALA A 155 -15.79 -7.56 -0.07
CA ALA A 155 -14.54 -8.19 0.39
C ALA A 155 -13.31 -7.47 -0.18
N THR A 156 -12.15 -7.64 0.46
CA THR A 156 -10.86 -7.12 0.00
C THR A 156 -9.86 -8.24 -0.22
N ASP A 157 -8.96 -8.10 -1.20
CA ASP A 157 -7.69 -8.81 -1.35
C ASP A 157 -7.67 -10.29 -0.87
N PRO A 158 -8.41 -11.21 -1.52
CA PRO A 158 -8.61 -12.57 -1.03
C PRO A 158 -7.39 -13.47 -1.22
N TRP A 159 -6.56 -13.58 -0.19
CA TRP A 159 -5.55 -14.65 -0.04
C TRP A 159 -5.95 -15.60 1.10
N ILE A 160 -6.52 -16.76 0.73
CA ILE A 160 -7.21 -17.68 1.64
C ILE A 160 -6.47 -19.01 1.83
N LEU A 161 -5.71 -19.44 0.83
CA LEU A 161 -4.92 -20.66 0.86
C LEU A 161 -3.65 -20.50 0.04
N GLY A 162 -2.78 -21.49 0.17
CA GLY A 162 -1.59 -21.62 -0.66
C GLY A 162 -0.58 -20.50 -0.47
N PRO A 163 0.53 -20.57 -1.22
CA PRO A 163 1.61 -19.62 -1.07
C PRO A 163 1.60 -18.49 -2.10
N ALA A 164 2.15 -17.34 -1.71
CA ALA A 164 2.45 -16.23 -2.59
C ALA A 164 3.96 -16.17 -2.95
N PHE A 165 4.31 -15.33 -3.93
CA PHE A 165 5.70 -15.04 -4.35
C PHE A 165 6.58 -16.29 -4.58
N CYS A 166 6.18 -17.14 -5.53
CA CYS A 166 6.95 -18.33 -5.92
C CYS A 166 7.28 -19.28 -4.75
N ASN A 167 6.29 -19.54 -3.90
CA ASN A 167 6.41 -20.36 -2.68
C ASN A 167 7.29 -19.75 -1.57
N GLY A 168 7.62 -18.46 -1.65
CA GLY A 168 8.38 -17.76 -0.62
C GLY A 168 7.54 -17.34 0.58
N TRP A 169 6.25 -17.06 0.38
CA TRP A 169 5.34 -16.61 1.44
C TRP A 169 4.17 -17.56 1.63
N TRP A 170 3.79 -17.74 2.88
CA TRP A 170 2.71 -18.60 3.32
C TRP A 170 1.86 -17.84 4.33
N LEU A 171 0.56 -18.12 4.38
CA LEU A 171 -0.33 -17.53 5.37
C LEU A 171 0.15 -17.89 6.78
N ALA A 172 0.24 -16.89 7.67
CA ALA A 172 0.75 -17.12 9.03
C ALA A 172 -0.18 -18.01 9.87
N GLN A 173 -1.47 -18.06 9.52
CA GLN A 173 -2.48 -18.92 10.11
C GLN A 173 -3.40 -19.44 8.98
N PRO A 174 -3.98 -20.64 9.12
CA PRO A 174 -4.95 -21.13 8.16
C PRO A 174 -6.24 -20.29 8.21
N SER A 175 -6.91 -20.15 7.07
CA SER A 175 -8.15 -19.38 6.95
C SER A 175 -9.35 -20.17 7.50
N PRO A 176 -10.46 -19.48 7.84
CA PRO A 176 -11.73 -20.12 8.21
C PRO A 176 -12.24 -21.08 7.12
N GLU A 177 -12.80 -22.24 7.50
CA GLU A 177 -13.31 -23.24 6.55
C GLU A 177 -14.36 -22.69 5.57
N ASP A 178 -15.21 -21.77 6.05
CA ASP A 178 -16.29 -21.13 5.27
C ASP A 178 -15.84 -19.90 4.47
N SER A 179 -14.53 -19.61 4.40
CA SER A 179 -13.99 -18.39 3.77
C SER A 179 -14.46 -18.19 2.32
N PHE A 180 -14.41 -19.23 1.49
CA PHE A 180 -14.87 -19.12 0.10
C PHE A 180 -16.39 -18.99 -0.01
N GLU A 181 -17.15 -19.58 0.90
CA GLU A 181 -18.61 -19.38 0.95
C GLU A 181 -18.91 -17.91 1.27
N GLN A 182 -18.26 -17.36 2.30
CA GLN A 182 -18.43 -15.96 2.69
C GLN A 182 -18.01 -14.99 1.57
N LEU A 183 -16.89 -15.24 0.90
CA LEU A 183 -16.44 -14.43 -0.24
C LEU A 183 -17.41 -14.52 -1.44
N ASN A 184 -17.90 -15.71 -1.76
CA ASN A 184 -18.91 -15.90 -2.80
C ASN A 184 -20.31 -15.42 -2.39
N ALA A 185 -20.52 -14.95 -1.17
CA ALA A 185 -21.74 -14.28 -0.72
C ALA A 185 -21.61 -12.75 -0.75
N CYS A 186 -20.43 -12.20 -1.05
CA CYS A 186 -20.24 -10.76 -1.22
C CYS A 186 -20.87 -10.26 -2.53
N ASP A 187 -21.14 -8.97 -2.61
CA ASP A 187 -21.65 -8.32 -3.83
C ASP A 187 -20.53 -7.82 -4.73
N LEU A 188 -19.38 -7.52 -4.13
CA LEU A 188 -18.22 -6.90 -4.77
C LEU A 188 -16.93 -7.37 -4.08
N ILE A 189 -15.85 -7.54 -4.84
CA ILE A 189 -14.51 -7.72 -4.29
C ILE A 189 -13.63 -6.56 -4.75
N TYR A 190 -13.00 -5.87 -3.81
CA TYR A 190 -11.95 -4.91 -4.08
C TYR A 190 -10.59 -5.61 -4.17
N ILE A 191 -9.83 -5.34 -5.23
CA ILE A 191 -8.44 -5.77 -5.41
C ILE A 191 -7.54 -4.54 -5.48
N SER A 192 -6.68 -4.40 -4.47
CA SER A 192 -5.80 -3.24 -4.30
C SER A 192 -4.72 -3.14 -5.37
N HIS A 193 -4.05 -4.25 -5.68
CA HIS A 193 -2.96 -4.32 -6.65
C HIS A 193 -2.67 -5.75 -7.10
N ASN A 194 -1.70 -5.93 -7.98
CA ASN A 194 -1.43 -7.19 -8.67
C ASN A 194 -0.44 -8.13 -7.97
N HIS A 195 0.00 -7.83 -6.75
CA HIS A 195 0.85 -8.74 -5.99
C HIS A 195 0.07 -10.01 -5.57
N PRO A 196 0.72 -11.19 -5.57
CA PRO A 196 0.06 -12.47 -5.39
C PRO A 196 -0.56 -12.70 -4.00
N ASP A 197 -0.15 -11.95 -2.98
CA ASP A 197 -0.74 -11.96 -1.64
C ASP A 197 -2.01 -11.09 -1.50
N HIS A 198 -2.37 -10.34 -2.55
CA HIS A 198 -3.59 -9.53 -2.64
C HIS A 198 -4.49 -9.99 -3.80
N LEU A 199 -3.88 -10.27 -4.94
CA LEU A 199 -4.48 -10.87 -6.13
C LEU A 199 -3.97 -12.31 -6.26
N HIS A 200 -4.46 -13.19 -5.38
CA HIS A 200 -4.00 -14.58 -5.31
C HIS A 200 -4.74 -15.49 -6.31
N PRO A 201 -4.10 -15.97 -7.39
CA PRO A 201 -4.81 -16.69 -8.46
C PRO A 201 -5.50 -17.96 -7.99
N GLU A 202 -4.89 -18.72 -7.08
CA GLU A 202 -5.48 -19.98 -6.58
C GLU A 202 -6.72 -19.68 -5.74
N SER A 203 -6.67 -18.70 -4.82
CA SER A 203 -7.85 -18.27 -4.05
C SER A 203 -8.96 -17.77 -4.98
N LEU A 204 -8.60 -16.93 -5.95
CA LEU A 204 -9.53 -16.36 -6.92
C LEU A 204 -10.12 -17.39 -7.89
N SER A 205 -9.52 -18.58 -8.00
CA SER A 205 -10.10 -19.70 -8.75
C SER A 205 -11.36 -20.28 -8.09
N HIS A 206 -11.51 -20.10 -6.77
CA HIS A 206 -12.68 -20.50 -5.99
C HIS A 206 -13.80 -19.44 -5.98
N ILE A 207 -13.59 -18.29 -6.60
CA ILE A 207 -14.58 -17.21 -6.67
C ILE A 207 -15.39 -17.29 -7.97
N ARG A 208 -16.70 -17.07 -7.87
CA ARG A 208 -17.63 -17.01 -8.99
C ARG A 208 -17.16 -15.96 -10.02
N LYS A 209 -17.15 -16.32 -11.30
CA LYS A 209 -16.56 -15.48 -12.38
C LYS A 209 -17.42 -14.28 -12.79
N ASP A 210 -18.69 -14.30 -12.41
CA ASP A 210 -19.63 -13.17 -12.49
C ASP A 210 -19.48 -12.19 -11.32
N MET A 211 -18.62 -12.46 -10.33
CA MET A 211 -18.33 -11.55 -9.22
C MET A 211 -17.83 -10.20 -9.76
N PRO A 212 -18.49 -9.08 -9.42
CA PRO A 212 -17.96 -7.76 -9.64
C PRO A 212 -16.62 -7.57 -8.93
N ILE A 213 -15.64 -7.05 -9.67
CA ILE A 213 -14.31 -6.72 -9.16
C ILE A 213 -14.11 -5.21 -9.26
N LEU A 214 -13.86 -4.56 -8.12
CA LEU A 214 -13.46 -3.15 -8.06
C LEU A 214 -11.93 -3.06 -7.98
N THR A 215 -11.31 -2.26 -8.84
CA THR A 215 -9.87 -1.98 -8.76
C THR A 215 -9.55 -0.58 -9.29
N ALA A 216 -8.34 -0.10 -9.03
CA ALA A 216 -7.91 1.19 -9.53
C ALA A 216 -7.80 1.18 -11.06
N ASN A 217 -8.09 2.33 -11.68
CA ASN A 217 -7.80 2.58 -13.08
C ASN A 217 -6.30 2.89 -13.27
N PHE A 218 -5.43 1.93 -12.96
CA PHE A 218 -3.99 2.07 -13.17
C PHE A 218 -3.70 2.28 -14.65
N GLN A 219 -2.84 3.24 -14.98
CA GLN A 219 -2.44 3.50 -16.37
C GLN A 219 -1.86 2.23 -17.01
N SER A 220 -1.11 1.46 -16.24
CA SER A 220 -0.55 0.22 -16.71
C SER A 220 -1.63 -0.82 -17.01
N GLY A 221 -2.84 -0.76 -16.42
CA GLY A 221 -3.87 -1.80 -16.49
C GLY A 221 -3.50 -3.13 -15.80
N SER A 222 -2.47 -3.15 -14.93
CA SER A 222 -1.88 -4.35 -14.32
C SER A 222 -2.91 -5.25 -13.64
N THR A 223 -3.68 -4.71 -12.69
CA THR A 223 -4.71 -5.47 -11.96
C THR A 223 -5.86 -5.89 -12.87
N ALA A 224 -6.44 -4.96 -13.62
CA ALA A 224 -7.60 -5.22 -14.47
C ALA A 224 -7.30 -6.31 -15.51
N ARG A 225 -6.19 -6.22 -16.25
CA ARG A 225 -5.82 -7.25 -17.22
C ARG A 225 -5.55 -8.60 -16.57
N TYR A 226 -4.94 -8.61 -15.39
CA TYR A 226 -4.66 -9.87 -14.72
C TYR A 226 -5.97 -10.56 -14.29
N MET A 227 -6.92 -9.82 -13.72
CA MET A 227 -8.26 -10.32 -13.40
C MET A 227 -9.01 -10.83 -14.64
N GLN A 228 -8.93 -10.15 -15.78
CA GLN A 228 -9.51 -10.64 -17.05
C GLN A 228 -8.90 -11.98 -17.47
N SER A 229 -7.57 -12.12 -17.35
CA SER A 229 -6.89 -13.37 -17.70
C SER A 229 -7.25 -14.54 -16.77
N LEU A 230 -7.70 -14.25 -15.55
CA LEU A 230 -8.25 -15.24 -14.60
C LEU A 230 -9.74 -15.56 -14.85
N GLY A 231 -10.33 -14.98 -15.91
CA GLY A 231 -11.69 -15.27 -16.38
C GLY A 231 -12.80 -14.49 -15.68
N PHE A 232 -12.49 -13.40 -14.95
CA PHE A 232 -13.53 -12.54 -14.39
C PHE A 232 -14.15 -11.66 -15.46
N GLU A 233 -15.49 -11.58 -15.47
CA GLU A 233 -16.26 -10.93 -16.53
C GLU A 233 -16.53 -9.45 -16.22
N ASN A 234 -16.66 -9.11 -14.93
CA ASN A 234 -17.15 -7.82 -14.46
C ASN A 234 -16.06 -7.06 -13.70
N ILE A 235 -15.28 -6.23 -14.40
CA ILE A 235 -14.19 -5.44 -13.78
C ILE A 235 -14.54 -3.96 -13.87
N LEU A 236 -14.83 -3.39 -12.70
CA LEU A 236 -15.04 -1.98 -12.49
C LEU A 236 -13.70 -1.32 -12.14
N THR A 237 -13.21 -0.46 -13.03
CA THR A 237 -12.04 0.38 -12.76
C THR A 237 -12.51 1.76 -12.29
N ALA A 238 -11.94 2.26 -11.20
CA ALA A 238 -12.27 3.59 -10.65
C ALA A 238 -11.06 4.52 -10.64
N ASP A 239 -11.30 5.78 -10.97
CA ASP A 239 -10.30 6.86 -10.91
C ASP A 239 -10.09 7.34 -9.46
N PHE A 240 -8.89 7.79 -9.12
CA PHE A 240 -8.49 8.07 -7.72
C PHE A 240 -9.16 9.30 -7.05
N ASP A 241 -9.54 10.30 -7.85
CA ASP A 241 -10.20 11.52 -7.37
C ASP A 241 -11.73 11.45 -7.61
N LYS A 242 -12.28 10.24 -7.72
CA LYS A 242 -13.71 9.97 -7.83
C LYS A 242 -14.17 8.97 -6.78
N SER A 243 -15.45 9.03 -6.45
CA SER A 243 -16.13 8.10 -5.53
C SER A 243 -17.26 7.39 -6.25
N LEU A 244 -17.41 6.10 -5.96
CA LEU A 244 -18.59 5.31 -6.30
C LEU A 244 -19.58 5.40 -5.14
N VAL A 245 -20.77 5.96 -5.38
CA VAL A 245 -21.74 6.31 -4.34
C VAL A 245 -23.07 5.58 -4.53
N LEU A 246 -23.56 4.93 -3.49
CA LEU A 246 -24.95 4.45 -3.35
C LEU A 246 -25.68 5.38 -2.38
N PRO A 247 -26.35 6.44 -2.85
CA PRO A 247 -26.86 7.51 -1.99
C PRO A 247 -27.95 7.03 -1.03
N ASN A 248 -28.84 6.14 -1.49
CA ASN A 248 -29.93 5.59 -0.68
C ASN A 248 -29.43 4.72 0.48
N ASN A 249 -28.25 4.11 0.31
CA ASN A 249 -27.63 3.28 1.33
C ASN A 249 -26.65 4.07 2.21
N GLU A 250 -26.36 5.32 1.85
CA GLU A 250 -25.27 6.14 2.42
C GLU A 250 -23.92 5.41 2.34
N ILE A 251 -23.61 4.82 1.18
CA ILE A 251 -22.34 4.11 0.94
C ILE A 251 -21.51 4.87 -0.09
N SER A 252 -20.22 5.09 0.20
CA SER A 252 -19.24 5.68 -0.71
C SER A 252 -17.95 4.86 -0.69
N LEU A 253 -17.44 4.53 -1.87
CA LEU A 253 -16.16 3.85 -2.08
C LEU A 253 -15.24 4.74 -2.90
N SER A 254 -14.07 5.07 -2.36
CA SER A 254 -13.05 5.84 -3.09
C SER A 254 -11.74 5.06 -3.09
N ILE A 255 -11.16 4.86 -4.27
CA ILE A 255 -9.83 4.24 -4.40
C ILE A 255 -8.77 5.33 -4.29
N LEU A 256 -7.76 5.12 -3.46
CA LEU A 256 -6.69 6.08 -3.18
C LEU A 256 -5.39 5.59 -3.77
N LYS A 257 -4.64 6.49 -4.42
CA LYS A 257 -3.39 6.14 -5.11
C LYS A 257 -2.23 5.99 -4.12
N SER A 258 -1.33 5.02 -4.34
CA SER A 258 -0.03 5.03 -3.68
C SER A 258 0.83 6.20 -4.17
N GLY A 259 1.34 7.01 -3.24
CA GLY A 259 2.08 8.24 -3.54
C GLY A 259 3.51 8.01 -4.06
N ASP A 260 3.98 6.76 -4.08
CA ASP A 260 5.25 6.36 -4.68
C ASP A 260 5.12 5.84 -6.13
N PHE A 261 3.94 6.03 -6.76
CA PHE A 261 3.62 5.71 -8.16
C PHE A 261 3.61 4.24 -8.54
N ARG A 262 3.72 3.34 -7.55
CA ARG A 262 3.41 1.93 -7.79
C ARG A 262 1.95 1.79 -8.20
N ASP A 263 1.65 0.68 -8.86
CA ASP A 263 0.27 0.25 -9.06
C ASP A 263 -0.32 -0.34 -7.78
N ASP A 264 -0.14 0.38 -6.68
CA ASP A 264 -0.68 0.07 -5.36
C ASP A 264 -1.82 1.05 -5.08
N SER A 265 -2.89 0.57 -4.45
CA SER A 265 -4.00 1.42 -4.05
C SER A 265 -4.60 1.03 -2.70
N GLY A 266 -5.16 2.03 -2.02
CA GLY A 266 -5.97 1.83 -0.83
C GLY A 266 -7.44 2.12 -1.09
N LEU A 267 -8.30 1.82 -0.12
CA LEU A 267 -9.74 2.01 -0.22
C LEU A 267 -10.23 2.83 0.97
N LEU A 268 -10.89 3.96 0.70
CA LEU A 268 -11.70 4.69 1.66
C LEU A 268 -13.16 4.26 1.50
N ILE A 269 -13.73 3.71 2.56
CA ILE A 269 -15.11 3.26 2.64
C ILE A 269 -15.85 4.15 3.62
N GLU A 270 -17.03 4.62 3.23
CA GLU A 270 -17.93 5.38 4.10
C GLU A 270 -19.30 4.71 4.06
N ILE A 271 -19.87 4.41 5.23
CA ILE A 271 -21.18 3.77 5.41
C ILE A 271 -21.93 4.50 6.52
N GLY A 272 -22.81 5.42 6.15
CA GLY A 272 -23.38 6.37 7.11
C GLY A 272 -22.26 7.13 7.83
N THR A 273 -22.34 7.25 9.15
CA THR A 273 -21.30 7.91 9.97
C THR A 273 -20.02 7.07 10.16
N PHE A 274 -20.01 5.80 9.74
CA PHE A 274 -18.81 4.96 9.79
C PHE A 274 -17.89 5.26 8.60
N SER A 275 -16.59 5.39 8.86
CA SER A 275 -15.57 5.57 7.80
C SER A 275 -14.32 4.74 8.06
N ALA A 276 -13.84 4.02 7.06
CA ALA A 276 -12.64 3.20 7.15
C ALA A 276 -11.67 3.49 6.01
N LEU A 277 -10.40 3.73 6.36
CA LEU A 277 -9.30 3.80 5.40
C LEU A 277 -8.51 2.49 5.46
N LEU A 278 -8.50 1.74 4.37
CA LEU A 278 -7.64 0.58 4.15
C LEU A 278 -6.45 1.05 3.31
N SER A 279 -5.30 1.31 3.94
CA SER A 279 -4.09 1.73 3.22
C SER A 279 -3.38 0.59 2.52
N VAL A 280 -3.64 -0.65 2.94
CA VAL A 280 -2.99 -1.87 2.41
C VAL A 280 -1.46 -1.67 2.44
N ASP A 281 -0.80 -1.76 1.29
CA ASP A 281 0.64 -1.64 1.10
C ASP A 281 1.05 -0.29 0.51
N SER A 282 0.09 0.63 0.33
CA SER A 282 0.30 1.92 -0.30
C SER A 282 1.23 2.79 0.54
N ASN A 283 2.33 3.23 -0.06
CA ASN A 283 3.23 4.18 0.55
C ASN A 283 2.81 5.61 0.20
N TYR A 284 2.88 6.53 1.16
CA TYR A 284 2.45 7.91 0.94
C TYR A 284 1.03 8.00 0.34
N ILE A 285 0.11 7.19 0.87
CA ILE A 285 -1.25 7.02 0.32
C ILE A 285 -1.96 8.37 0.13
N ASP A 286 -2.59 8.51 -1.05
CA ASP A 286 -3.28 9.69 -1.56
C ASP A 286 -2.46 10.99 -1.47
N PHE A 287 -1.13 10.89 -1.51
CA PHE A 287 -0.21 12.01 -1.38
C PHE A 287 -0.40 12.80 -0.07
N TRP A 288 -0.77 12.11 1.02
CA TRP A 288 -1.14 12.70 2.31
C TRP A 288 -2.41 13.57 2.28
N ARG A 289 -3.18 13.59 1.18
CA ARG A 289 -4.46 14.34 1.07
C ARG A 289 -5.60 13.64 1.82
N LEU A 290 -5.32 13.03 2.95
CA LEU A 290 -6.24 12.15 3.67
C LEU A 290 -7.33 12.95 4.42
N PRO A 291 -8.53 12.37 4.59
CA PRO A 291 -9.51 12.93 5.51
C PRO A 291 -9.03 12.80 6.95
N SER A 292 -9.50 13.69 7.83
CA SER A 292 -9.37 13.55 9.28
C SER A 292 -10.60 12.88 9.89
N ASP A 293 -10.47 12.48 11.14
CA ASP A 293 -11.55 12.02 12.02
C ASP A 293 -12.28 10.79 11.47
N ILE A 294 -11.52 9.86 10.90
CA ILE A 294 -12.09 8.60 10.40
C ILE A 294 -12.43 7.65 11.55
N THR A 295 -13.31 6.68 11.32
CA THR A 295 -13.60 5.67 12.36
C THR A 295 -12.44 4.70 12.50
N LEU A 296 -12.01 4.09 11.39
CA LEU A 296 -11.09 2.95 11.39
C LEU A 296 -9.95 3.16 10.39
N LEU A 297 -8.72 2.98 10.84
CA LEU A 297 -7.55 2.83 9.97
C LEU A 297 -7.13 1.36 9.92
N CYS A 298 -7.11 0.76 8.73
CA CYS A 298 -6.54 -0.56 8.46
C CYS A 298 -5.26 -0.40 7.65
N SER A 299 -4.12 -0.90 8.15
CA SER A 299 -2.81 -0.70 7.48
C SER A 299 -1.92 -1.92 7.53
N SER A 300 -1.01 -2.03 6.56
CA SER A 300 0.13 -2.92 6.67
C SER A 300 1.03 -2.52 7.84
N PHE A 301 1.61 -3.50 8.53
CA PHE A 301 2.25 -3.24 9.83
C PHE A 301 3.53 -4.02 10.07
N ALA A 302 3.60 -5.25 9.55
CA ALA A 302 4.63 -6.21 9.92
C ALA A 302 6.03 -5.78 9.43
N GLY A 303 6.11 -5.21 8.22
CA GLY A 303 7.36 -5.07 7.50
C GLY A 303 7.98 -6.43 7.13
N GLY A 304 9.21 -6.41 6.63
CA GLY A 304 9.89 -7.66 6.24
C GLY A 304 9.36 -8.29 4.94
N ALA A 305 8.59 -7.54 4.14
CA ALA A 305 8.12 -7.98 2.82
C ALA A 305 9.26 -8.16 1.78
N SER A 306 10.48 -7.80 2.13
CA SER A 306 11.66 -8.05 1.29
C SER A 306 12.60 -8.99 2.01
N SER A 307 13.23 -9.88 1.26
CA SER A 307 14.38 -10.65 1.74
C SER A 307 15.66 -9.80 1.83
N PHE A 308 15.63 -8.52 1.42
CA PHE A 308 16.74 -7.59 1.65
C PHE A 308 16.83 -7.20 3.13
N PRO A 309 18.02 -7.29 3.77
CA PRO A 309 19.33 -7.64 3.20
C PRO A 309 19.74 -9.10 3.44
N LEU A 310 18.84 -9.96 3.91
CA LEU A 310 19.15 -11.34 4.30
C LEU A 310 19.66 -12.20 3.14
N SER A 311 19.09 -12.03 1.93
CA SER A 311 19.54 -12.72 0.72
C SER A 311 20.79 -12.11 0.07
N PHE A 312 21.48 -11.19 0.74
CA PHE A 312 22.61 -10.45 0.18
C PHE A 312 23.90 -10.76 0.94
N ASP A 313 24.89 -11.30 0.23
CA ASP A 313 26.15 -11.78 0.81
C ASP A 313 27.14 -10.66 1.15
N ASN A 314 26.93 -9.46 0.60
CA ASN A 314 27.80 -8.29 0.82
C ASN A 314 27.50 -7.54 2.12
N TYR A 315 26.66 -8.08 2.99
CA TYR A 315 26.37 -7.55 4.32
C TYR A 315 26.72 -8.57 5.40
N THR A 316 27.39 -8.12 6.45
CA THR A 316 27.59 -8.92 7.66
C THR A 316 26.27 -9.13 8.40
N GLU A 317 26.17 -10.17 9.23
CA GLU A 317 24.95 -10.46 10.01
C GLU A 317 24.51 -9.29 10.90
N ASP A 318 25.45 -8.51 11.44
CA ASP A 318 25.13 -7.35 12.26
C ASP A 318 24.62 -6.17 11.43
N GLU A 319 25.16 -5.96 10.23
CA GLU A 319 24.60 -4.98 9.28
C GLU A 319 23.19 -5.38 8.84
N LYS A 320 22.98 -6.68 8.56
CA LYS A 320 21.64 -7.20 8.23
C LYS A 320 20.64 -6.91 9.34
N LYS A 321 20.97 -7.23 10.60
CA LYS A 321 20.12 -6.92 11.77
C LYS A 321 19.81 -5.43 11.90
N ARG A 322 20.82 -4.57 11.72
CA ARG A 322 20.67 -3.10 11.80
C ARG A 322 19.73 -2.57 10.71
N ILE A 323 19.89 -3.03 9.48
CA ILE A 323 19.04 -2.64 8.34
C ILE A 323 17.60 -3.12 8.59
N LEU A 324 17.39 -4.37 9.02
CA LEU A 324 16.05 -4.89 9.36
C LEU A 324 15.37 -4.08 10.45
N GLY A 325 16.10 -3.73 11.52
CA GLY A 325 15.60 -2.87 12.59
C GLY A 325 15.16 -1.50 12.08
N ARG A 326 15.99 -0.87 11.22
CA ARG A 326 15.65 0.40 10.57
C ARG A 326 14.40 0.27 9.69
N ASN A 327 14.30 -0.78 8.88
CA ASN A 327 13.17 -0.99 7.97
C ASN A 327 11.86 -1.20 8.75
N ARG A 328 11.87 -1.99 9.84
CA ARG A 328 10.70 -2.14 10.73
C ARG A 328 10.26 -0.82 11.34
N ASN A 329 11.21 -0.02 11.81
CA ASN A 329 10.92 1.29 12.40
C ASN A 329 10.39 2.27 11.36
N ALA A 330 10.81 2.17 10.10
CA ALA A 330 10.25 2.97 9.01
C ALA A 330 8.76 2.69 8.81
N ILE A 331 8.32 1.41 8.84
CA ILE A 331 6.90 1.06 8.77
C ILE A 331 6.11 1.65 9.95
N LYS A 332 6.66 1.58 11.17
CA LYS A 332 6.04 2.23 12.34
C LYS A 332 5.92 3.74 12.18
N ALA A 333 6.96 4.38 11.64
CA ALA A 333 6.95 5.82 11.38
C ALA A 333 5.91 6.20 10.31
N THR A 334 5.77 5.42 9.25
CA THR A 334 4.72 5.61 8.24
C THR A 334 3.33 5.51 8.87
N ASN A 335 3.08 4.46 9.66
CA ASN A 335 1.81 4.31 10.37
C ASN A 335 1.55 5.46 11.36
N ALA A 336 2.57 5.96 12.05
CA ALA A 336 2.45 7.14 12.91
C ALA A 336 1.96 8.37 12.14
N LEU A 337 2.53 8.62 10.95
CA LEU A 337 2.15 9.75 10.10
C LEU A 337 0.70 9.64 9.58
N VAL A 338 0.25 8.42 9.23
CA VAL A 338 -1.13 8.18 8.79
C VAL A 338 -2.08 8.39 9.96
N LEU A 339 -1.77 7.86 11.15
CA LEU A 339 -2.57 8.06 12.37
C LEU A 339 -2.70 9.54 12.73
N ASP A 340 -1.61 10.31 12.65
CA ASP A 340 -1.61 11.74 12.95
C ASP A 340 -2.47 12.56 11.96
N ARG A 341 -2.57 12.11 10.71
CA ARG A 341 -3.34 12.81 9.66
C ARG A 341 -4.82 12.42 9.64
N THR A 342 -5.10 11.15 9.92
CA THR A 342 -6.46 10.60 9.84
C THR A 342 -7.20 10.64 11.16
N THR A 343 -6.49 10.87 12.27
CA THR A 343 -7.02 10.93 13.65
C THR A 343 -8.09 9.86 13.93
N PRO A 344 -7.81 8.57 13.64
CA PRO A 344 -8.83 7.55 13.67
C PRO A 344 -9.25 7.19 15.10
N SER A 345 -10.49 6.75 15.29
CA SER A 345 -10.91 6.19 16.60
C SER A 345 -10.27 4.82 16.87
N TYR A 346 -10.08 4.03 15.81
CA TYR A 346 -9.56 2.66 15.88
C TYR A 346 -8.43 2.43 14.87
N PHE A 347 -7.42 1.64 15.25
CA PHE A 347 -6.35 1.21 14.37
C PHE A 347 -6.27 -0.31 14.32
N MET A 348 -6.37 -0.88 13.12
CA MET A 348 -6.33 -2.32 12.84
C MET A 348 -5.12 -2.64 11.95
N PRO A 349 -4.00 -3.06 12.54
CA PRO A 349 -2.94 -3.74 11.80
C PRO A 349 -3.48 -5.05 11.19
N TYR A 350 -3.50 -5.17 9.86
CA TYR A 350 -4.11 -6.33 9.20
C TYR A 350 -3.23 -6.96 8.10
N ALA A 351 -2.68 -6.18 7.17
CA ALA A 351 -1.78 -6.71 6.15
C ALA A 351 -0.37 -6.95 6.72
N GLY A 352 0.12 -8.20 6.64
CA GLY A 352 1.43 -8.59 7.18
C GLY A 352 1.49 -9.96 7.86
N PHE A 353 0.38 -10.70 7.90
CA PHE A 353 0.33 -12.05 8.46
C PHE A 353 0.84 -13.12 7.47
N PHE A 354 2.16 -13.18 7.27
CA PHE A 354 2.81 -14.22 6.47
C PHE A 354 4.06 -14.80 7.14
N THR A 355 4.49 -15.95 6.65
CA THR A 355 5.69 -16.69 7.10
C THR A 355 6.43 -17.31 5.91
N GLU A 356 7.74 -17.51 6.05
CA GLU A 356 8.62 -18.14 5.07
C GLU A 356 8.78 -19.65 5.38
N ASP A 357 7.69 -20.44 5.22
CA ASP A 357 7.61 -21.82 5.72
C ASP A 357 8.37 -22.87 4.91
N ALA A 358 8.83 -22.55 3.70
CA ALA A 358 9.65 -23.47 2.92
C ALA A 358 10.98 -23.74 3.63
N GLU A 359 11.44 -25.00 3.62
CA GLU A 359 12.69 -25.39 4.29
C GLU A 359 13.91 -24.60 3.79
N ARG A 360 13.96 -24.33 2.48
CA ARG A 360 14.99 -23.50 1.83
C ARG A 360 15.06 -22.07 2.35
N ASP A 361 13.96 -21.56 2.92
CA ASP A 361 13.83 -20.20 3.43
C ASP A 361 13.99 -20.12 4.97
N SER A 362 14.42 -21.20 5.62
CA SER A 362 14.59 -21.29 7.08
C SER A 362 15.50 -20.21 7.68
N TYR A 363 16.57 -19.82 6.98
CA TYR A 363 17.41 -18.69 7.38
C TYR A 363 16.63 -17.37 7.36
N ILE A 364 15.82 -17.14 6.33
CA ILE A 364 14.98 -15.95 6.20
C ILE A 364 13.93 -15.94 7.30
N LYS A 365 13.17 -17.03 7.47
CA LYS A 365 12.16 -17.19 8.53
C LYS A 365 12.73 -16.86 9.92
N THR A 366 13.94 -17.32 10.20
CA THR A 366 14.59 -17.12 11.49
C THR A 366 15.00 -15.67 11.72
N ASN A 367 15.55 -15.01 10.69
CA ASN A 367 16.21 -13.71 10.82
C ASN A 367 15.33 -12.51 10.41
N ASN A 368 14.31 -12.72 9.58
CA ASN A 368 13.37 -11.70 9.12
C ASN A 368 12.34 -11.36 10.21
N LYS A 369 12.81 -10.72 11.28
CA LYS A 369 11.95 -10.28 12.39
C LYS A 369 11.00 -9.19 11.88
N LYS A 370 9.70 -9.42 12.09
CA LYS A 370 8.58 -8.53 11.73
C LYS A 370 8.02 -7.85 12.99
N ASN A 371 7.34 -6.71 12.82
CA ASN A 371 6.55 -6.11 13.90
C ASN A 371 5.32 -6.99 14.19
N ALA A 372 4.92 -7.08 15.45
CA ALA A 372 3.64 -7.65 15.86
C ALA A 372 2.58 -6.56 16.02
N VAL A 373 1.29 -6.93 16.07
CA VAL A 373 0.17 -5.99 16.30
C VAL A 373 0.40 -5.19 17.60
N ARG A 374 0.69 -5.88 18.70
CA ARG A 374 1.00 -5.27 20.01
C ARG A 374 2.15 -4.26 20.00
N ASP A 375 3.05 -4.34 19.02
CA ASP A 375 4.19 -3.41 18.93
C ASP A 375 3.75 -1.97 18.58
N TYR A 376 2.47 -1.80 18.23
CA TYR A 376 1.80 -0.54 17.94
C TYR A 376 0.96 0.01 19.10
N GLU A 377 0.81 -0.74 20.20
CA GLU A 377 0.01 -0.30 21.36
C GLU A 377 0.49 1.03 21.97
N PRO A 378 1.81 1.28 22.17
CA PRO A 378 2.27 2.59 22.63
C PRO A 378 1.96 3.72 21.63
N LEU A 379 2.08 3.42 20.33
CA LEU A 379 1.82 4.37 19.26
C LEU A 379 0.35 4.79 19.23
N ALA A 380 -0.57 3.82 19.33
CA ALA A 380 -2.01 4.05 19.36
C ALA A 380 -2.46 4.76 20.64
N THR A 381 -2.01 4.27 21.81
CA THR A 381 -2.38 4.83 23.11
C THR A 381 -1.96 6.30 23.26
N SER A 382 -0.75 6.66 22.80
CA SER A 382 -0.27 8.06 22.83
C SER A 382 -1.11 9.04 22.01
N ARG A 383 -1.97 8.54 21.12
CA ARG A 383 -2.87 9.31 20.24
C ARG A 383 -4.34 9.16 20.61
N GLY A 384 -4.66 8.45 21.70
CA GLY A 384 -6.04 8.16 22.07
C GLY A 384 -6.75 7.19 21.11
N VAL A 385 -6.00 6.42 20.33
CA VAL A 385 -6.53 5.47 19.33
C VAL A 385 -6.64 4.08 19.95
N SER A 386 -7.77 3.42 19.74
CA SER A 386 -7.96 2.04 20.20
C SER A 386 -7.35 1.04 19.21
N LEU A 387 -6.41 0.22 19.67
CA LEU A 387 -5.79 -0.82 18.85
C LEU A 387 -6.74 -2.03 18.73
N ILE A 388 -6.97 -2.50 17.51
CA ILE A 388 -7.71 -3.72 17.19
C ILE A 388 -6.72 -4.83 16.84
N ASP A 389 -6.77 -5.93 17.59
CA ASP A 389 -5.97 -7.13 17.32
C ASP A 389 -6.81 -8.22 16.65
N VAL A 390 -6.58 -8.41 15.35
CA VAL A 390 -7.31 -9.39 14.53
C VAL A 390 -6.92 -10.85 14.81
N GLN A 391 -5.82 -11.07 15.53
CA GLN A 391 -5.44 -12.43 15.98
C GLN A 391 -6.32 -12.86 17.17
N GLU A 392 -6.68 -11.90 18.03
CA GLU A 392 -7.50 -12.12 19.24
C GLU A 392 -9.00 -12.10 18.97
N LYS A 393 -9.46 -11.29 18.02
CA LYS A 393 -10.87 -11.14 17.59
C LYS A 393 -10.91 -11.08 16.07
N ASP A 394 -11.85 -11.75 15.43
CA ASP A 394 -11.97 -11.76 13.96
C ASP A 394 -13.30 -11.20 13.45
N GLN A 395 -14.22 -10.82 14.34
CA GLN A 395 -15.47 -10.15 13.99
C GLN A 395 -15.65 -8.89 14.83
N PHE A 396 -16.03 -7.80 14.17
CA PHE A 396 -16.16 -6.47 14.77
C PHE A 396 -17.46 -5.82 14.30
N GLU A 397 -18.34 -5.50 15.25
CA GLU A 397 -19.64 -4.90 14.98
C GLU A 397 -19.64 -3.44 15.44
N PHE A 398 -19.86 -2.53 14.49
CA PHE A 398 -19.99 -1.10 14.69
C PHE A 398 -21.44 -0.66 14.52
N LEU A 399 -21.81 0.40 15.26
CA LEU A 399 -23.01 1.19 14.99
C LEU A 399 -22.58 2.64 14.83
N GLY A 400 -22.65 3.14 13.59
CA GLY A 400 -21.99 4.38 13.20
C GLY A 400 -20.48 4.30 13.48
N ALA A 401 -19.91 5.36 14.03
CA ALA A 401 -18.48 5.41 14.36
C ALA A 401 -18.05 4.62 15.63
N GLN A 402 -18.94 3.87 16.27
CA GLN A 402 -18.69 3.25 17.58
C GLN A 402 -18.64 1.74 17.50
N LEU A 403 -17.52 1.14 17.92
CA LEU A 403 -17.40 -0.31 18.09
C LEU A 403 -18.28 -0.78 19.25
N LYS A 404 -19.24 -1.67 18.98
CA LYS A 404 -20.17 -2.21 19.99
C LYS A 404 -19.73 -3.57 20.49
N GLN A 405 -19.20 -4.40 19.60
CA GLN A 405 -18.83 -5.77 19.93
C GLN A 405 -17.62 -6.22 19.11
N ALA A 406 -16.74 -6.99 19.76
CA ALA A 406 -15.64 -7.69 19.12
C ALA A 406 -15.60 -9.13 19.62
N THR A 407 -15.69 -10.10 18.71
CA THR A 407 -15.74 -11.53 19.04
C THR A 407 -14.69 -12.32 18.29
N LYS A 408 -14.43 -13.53 18.79
CA LYS A 408 -13.64 -14.54 18.10
C LYS A 408 -14.62 -15.66 17.72
N LYS A 409 -14.83 -15.88 16.43
CA LYS A 409 -15.72 -16.95 15.97
C LYS A 409 -15.02 -18.29 16.17
N ALA A 410 -15.65 -19.17 16.94
CA ALA A 410 -15.20 -20.55 17.05
C ALA A 410 -15.53 -21.27 15.74
N GLN A 411 -14.51 -21.63 14.96
CA GLN A 411 -14.70 -22.25 13.66
C GLN A 411 -13.55 -23.21 13.33
N ALA A 412 -13.85 -24.17 12.45
CA ALA A 412 -12.85 -25.02 11.85
C ALA A 412 -12.02 -24.23 10.83
N PHE A 413 -10.82 -24.73 10.56
CA PHE A 413 -9.91 -24.15 9.58
C PHE A 413 -9.99 -24.91 8.27
N LEU A 414 -9.85 -24.16 7.18
CA LEU A 414 -9.78 -24.71 5.84
C LEU A 414 -8.59 -25.67 5.73
N ALA A 415 -8.83 -26.87 5.19
CA ALA A 415 -7.76 -27.81 4.88
C ALA A 415 -6.98 -27.33 3.66
N ASP A 416 -5.65 -27.31 3.76
CA ASP A 416 -4.75 -26.90 2.68
C ASP A 416 -3.67 -27.97 2.43
N LYS A 417 -3.05 -27.92 1.23
CA LYS A 417 -1.92 -28.78 0.87
C LYS A 417 -0.70 -28.42 1.71
N SER A 418 0.17 -29.40 1.94
CA SER A 418 1.44 -29.14 2.62
C SER A 418 2.38 -28.30 1.74
N THR A 419 3.28 -27.56 2.40
CA THR A 419 4.37 -26.81 1.75
C THR A 419 5.13 -27.65 0.72
N GLY A 420 5.45 -28.91 1.05
CA GLY A 420 6.14 -29.83 0.15
C GLY A 420 5.32 -30.21 -1.10
N SER A 421 3.99 -30.33 -0.98
CA SER A 421 3.12 -30.63 -2.13
C SER A 421 3.12 -29.48 -3.12
N TYR A 422 2.89 -28.26 -2.63
CA TYR A 422 2.93 -27.04 -3.43
C TYR A 422 4.26 -26.85 -4.16
N ILE A 423 5.39 -27.02 -3.47
CA ILE A 423 6.72 -26.88 -4.08
C ILE A 423 6.93 -27.96 -5.15
N LYS A 424 6.50 -29.20 -4.90
CA LYS A 424 6.59 -30.29 -5.87
C LYS A 424 5.76 -30.00 -7.12
N GLU A 425 4.53 -29.51 -6.95
CA GLU A 425 3.64 -29.10 -8.05
C GLU A 425 4.26 -27.94 -8.84
N ALA A 426 4.73 -26.90 -8.17
CA ALA A 426 5.39 -25.76 -8.81
C ALA A 426 6.61 -26.20 -9.63
N LYS A 427 7.47 -27.07 -9.07
CA LYS A 427 8.60 -27.64 -9.83
C LYS A 427 8.13 -28.45 -11.02
N ALA A 428 7.10 -29.27 -10.89
CA ALA A 428 6.59 -30.04 -12.03
C ALA A 428 6.11 -29.11 -13.16
N THR A 429 5.38 -28.05 -12.81
CA THR A 429 4.84 -27.07 -13.77
C THR A 429 5.93 -26.19 -14.41
N TYR A 430 6.92 -25.74 -13.64
CA TYR A 430 7.91 -24.73 -14.07
C TYR A 430 9.34 -25.27 -14.27
N SER A 431 9.56 -26.59 -14.20
CA SER A 431 10.89 -27.23 -14.35
C SER A 431 11.52 -27.10 -15.73
N ALA A 432 10.78 -26.62 -16.72
CA ALA A 432 11.16 -26.66 -18.13
C ALA A 432 11.78 -25.36 -18.68
N GLY A 433 12.09 -24.37 -17.84
CA GLY A 433 12.71 -23.12 -18.30
C GLY A 433 13.95 -23.40 -19.15
N THR A 434 13.84 -23.17 -20.46
CA THR A 434 14.87 -23.45 -21.45
C THR A 434 15.93 -22.36 -21.44
N ASP A 435 17.16 -22.70 -21.83
CA ASP A 435 18.23 -21.70 -22.00
C ASP A 435 17.78 -20.60 -23.01
N HIS A 436 16.92 -20.96 -23.97
CA HIS A 436 16.31 -20.03 -24.92
C HIS A 436 15.31 -19.07 -24.26
N GLU A 437 14.45 -19.52 -23.35
CA GLU A 437 13.51 -18.63 -22.64
C GLU A 437 14.25 -17.64 -21.75
N ILE A 438 15.31 -18.09 -21.07
CA ILE A 438 16.16 -17.21 -20.25
C ILE A 438 16.84 -16.17 -21.15
N SER A 439 17.51 -16.57 -22.24
CA SER A 439 18.18 -15.59 -23.11
C SER A 439 17.17 -14.65 -23.78
N CYS A 440 16.03 -15.18 -24.25
CA CYS A 440 14.96 -14.40 -24.85
C CYS A 440 14.39 -13.35 -23.89
N TYR A 441 14.26 -13.63 -22.58
CA TYR A 441 13.81 -12.66 -21.59
C TYR A 441 14.75 -11.45 -21.52
N PHE A 442 16.06 -11.69 -21.45
CA PHE A 442 17.06 -10.62 -21.35
C PHE A 442 17.28 -9.89 -22.68
N GLU A 443 17.37 -10.61 -23.80
CA GLU A 443 17.56 -10.05 -25.14
C GLU A 443 16.37 -9.16 -25.56
N LYS A 444 15.14 -9.59 -25.27
CA LYS A 444 13.93 -8.82 -25.61
C LYS A 444 13.55 -7.76 -24.59
N SER A 445 14.29 -7.61 -23.49
CA SER A 445 14.02 -6.58 -22.50
C SER A 445 14.13 -5.16 -23.07
N GLY A 446 14.93 -4.96 -24.12
CA GLY A 446 15.21 -3.64 -24.70
C GLY A 446 16.02 -2.72 -23.78
N PHE A 447 16.52 -3.23 -22.65
CA PHE A 447 17.30 -2.47 -21.67
C PHE A 447 18.74 -2.25 -22.18
N GLN A 448 19.27 -1.05 -21.98
CA GLN A 448 20.67 -0.69 -22.26
C GLN A 448 21.22 0.13 -21.08
N GLY A 449 22.44 -0.17 -20.67
CA GLY A 449 23.09 0.51 -19.55
C GLY A 449 24.49 -0.02 -19.27
N ASP A 450 25.26 0.73 -18.47
CA ASP A 450 26.58 0.28 -18.02
C ASP A 450 26.47 -0.82 -16.95
N LEU A 451 26.02 -2.01 -17.38
CA LEU A 451 25.68 -3.13 -16.53
C LEU A 451 26.05 -4.46 -17.18
N LEU A 452 26.84 -5.25 -16.47
CA LEU A 452 27.10 -6.65 -16.78
C LEU A 452 26.42 -7.52 -15.70
N VAL A 453 25.51 -8.39 -16.12
CA VAL A 453 24.79 -9.29 -15.22
C VAL A 453 25.31 -10.71 -15.37
N LEU A 454 25.73 -11.32 -14.27
CA LEU A 454 26.03 -12.75 -14.20
C LEU A 454 24.87 -13.47 -13.53
N ILE A 455 24.29 -14.44 -14.24
CA ILE A 455 23.17 -15.24 -13.79
C ILE A 455 23.69 -16.65 -13.54
N SER A 456 23.59 -17.10 -12.30
CA SER A 456 23.93 -18.48 -11.91
C SER A 456 22.65 -19.18 -11.49
N LEU A 457 22.26 -20.23 -12.23
CA LEU A 457 21.13 -21.04 -11.81
C LEU A 457 21.54 -21.85 -10.58
N CYS A 458 20.71 -21.93 -9.55
CA CYS A 458 20.98 -22.66 -8.32
C CYS A 458 19.87 -23.66 -7.97
N ASP A 459 20.18 -24.63 -7.12
CA ASP A 459 19.20 -25.51 -6.49
C ASP A 459 18.59 -24.86 -5.23
N ASP A 460 17.68 -25.56 -4.53
CA ASP A 460 17.08 -25.08 -3.28
C ASP A 460 18.11 -24.88 -2.14
N GLY A 461 19.30 -25.46 -2.26
CA GLY A 461 20.41 -25.22 -1.35
C GLY A 461 21.27 -24.01 -1.73
N PHE A 462 20.81 -23.21 -2.70
CA PHE A 462 21.55 -22.11 -3.33
C PHE A 462 22.92 -22.54 -3.89
N LYS A 463 23.10 -23.84 -4.18
CA LYS A 463 24.32 -24.33 -4.82
C LYS A 463 24.22 -24.07 -6.31
N THR A 464 25.18 -23.33 -6.84
CA THR A 464 25.27 -23.05 -8.28
C THR A 464 25.28 -24.36 -9.07
N THR A 465 24.32 -24.49 -9.96
CA THR A 465 24.33 -25.51 -11.00
C THR A 465 25.48 -25.23 -11.98
N ARG A 466 25.81 -26.18 -12.86
CA ARG A 466 26.88 -25.99 -13.86
C ARG A 466 26.53 -24.94 -14.95
N LYS A 467 25.33 -24.34 -14.91
CA LYS A 467 24.87 -23.38 -15.91
C LYS A 467 24.97 -21.95 -15.39
N GLN A 468 25.71 -21.12 -16.11
CA GLN A 468 25.84 -19.69 -15.89
C GLN A 468 25.65 -18.95 -17.21
N PHE A 469 25.05 -17.77 -17.14
CA PHE A 469 24.84 -16.88 -18.27
C PHE A 469 25.41 -15.51 -17.93
N SER A 470 26.03 -14.85 -18.90
CA SER A 470 26.40 -13.43 -18.81
C SER A 470 25.54 -12.65 -19.78
N VAL A 471 24.93 -11.57 -19.29
CA VAL A 471 24.18 -10.61 -20.12
C VAL A 471 24.92 -9.29 -20.04
N ASP A 472 25.37 -8.81 -21.19
CA ASP A 472 26.05 -7.52 -21.33
C ASP A 472 25.07 -6.48 -21.88
N PHE A 473 24.68 -5.53 -21.04
CA PHE A 473 23.77 -4.45 -21.44
C PHE A 473 24.50 -3.21 -21.98
N ARG A 474 25.84 -3.25 -22.07
CA ARG A 474 26.66 -2.14 -22.59
C ARG A 474 26.65 -2.08 -24.11
N GLU A 475 26.48 -3.23 -24.76
CA GLU A 475 26.48 -3.34 -26.21
C GLU A 475 25.05 -3.24 -26.76
N THR A 476 24.91 -2.71 -27.98
CA THR A 476 23.63 -2.74 -28.69
C THR A 476 23.37 -4.20 -29.06
N ASN A 477 22.40 -4.85 -28.39
CA ASN A 477 21.86 -6.13 -28.83
C ASN A 477 21.26 -5.93 -30.24
N ASN A 478 22.06 -6.16 -31.28
CA ASN A 478 21.66 -6.19 -32.69
C ASN A 478 21.37 -7.61 -33.14
#